data_AF-K0TQY6-F1
#
_entry.id   AF-K0TQY6-F1
#
_cell.length_a   1.000
_cell.length_b   1.000
_cell.length_c   1.000
_cell.angle_alpha   90.00
_cell.angle_beta   90.00
_cell.angle_gamma   90.00
#
_symmetry.space_group_name_H-M   'P 1'
#
loop_
_entity.id
_entity.type
_entity.pdbx_description
1 polymer ?
#
loop_
_entity_poly.entity_id
_entity_poly.type
_entity_poly.pdbx_seq_one_letter_code
_entity_poly.pdbx_strand_id
1 'polypeptide(L)'
;MNQRSTTLIIVLSTLAAVATGKTIRGGEHHRELQRNRIIGGSEAQEDRYSFAVSLQDRIGHFCGGTLISPDTVLSAAHCGGGGYDIIVGRHDHGDRDGEAMGVKKELKHPDYESDTTNNDFMLIFLDEPVSVDNVRFASVTDNFVGVNEAVTVVGWGDMDIDLDEEELADELPGGRGLHHQQQRVRRQRGRH
;
A
#
# COMPACT_ATOMS: atom_id res chain seq x y z
N MET A 1 -40.90 -34.19 75.49
CA MET A 1 -41.22 -33.25 74.38
C MET A 1 -40.28 -32.06 74.51
N ASN A 2 -39.06 -32.09 73.99
CA ASN A 2 -38.62 -32.07 72.58
C ASN A 2 -39.06 -30.79 71.86
N GLN A 3 -38.28 -29.72 72.00
CA GLN A 3 -37.97 -28.83 70.88
C GLN A 3 -36.62 -28.16 71.11
N ARG A 4 -35.83 -28.22 70.03
CA ARG A 4 -34.38 -28.16 70.01
C ARG A 4 -33.90 -26.73 69.82
N SER A 5 -32.75 -26.47 70.46
CA SER A 5 -31.88 -25.30 70.32
C SER A 5 -31.79 -24.82 68.86
N THR A 6 -32.29 -23.61 68.60
CA THR A 6 -32.19 -22.95 67.30
C THR A 6 -30.86 -22.20 67.25
N THR A 7 -29.81 -22.85 66.76
CA THR A 7 -28.54 -22.21 66.42
C THR A 7 -28.76 -21.27 65.23
N LEU A 8 -28.58 -19.97 65.46
CA LEU A 8 -28.65 -18.91 64.47
C LEU A 8 -27.41 -19.00 63.54
N ILE A 9 -27.51 -19.75 62.44
CA ILE A 9 -26.48 -19.76 61.39
C ILE A 9 -26.79 -18.60 60.44
N ILE A 10 -26.04 -17.51 60.58
CA ILE A 10 -26.02 -16.43 59.60
C ILE A 10 -25.25 -16.96 58.39
N VAL A 11 -25.97 -17.45 57.37
CA VAL A 11 -25.39 -17.79 56.08
C VAL A 11 -25.17 -16.49 55.32
N LEU A 12 -23.91 -16.04 55.29
CA LEU A 12 -23.44 -14.97 54.41
C LEU A 12 -23.64 -15.45 52.96
N SER A 13 -24.69 -14.99 52.30
CA SER A 13 -24.88 -15.23 50.87
C SER A 13 -23.93 -14.31 50.10
N THR A 14 -22.81 -14.85 49.65
CA THR A 14 -22.00 -14.19 48.63
C THR A 14 -22.79 -14.24 47.33
N LEU A 15 -23.31 -13.07 46.92
CA LEU A 15 -23.84 -12.87 45.58
C LEU A 15 -22.66 -12.93 44.61
N ALA A 16 -22.33 -14.11 44.10
CA ALA A 16 -21.49 -14.22 42.92
C ALA A 16 -22.33 -13.71 41.73
N ALA A 17 -22.25 -12.40 41.46
CA ALA A 17 -22.69 -11.88 40.18
C ALA A 17 -21.76 -12.48 39.11
N VAL A 18 -22.22 -13.54 38.45
CA VAL A 18 -21.60 -14.00 37.21
C VAL A 18 -21.90 -12.93 36.18
N ALA A 19 -21.00 -11.96 36.05
CA ALA A 19 -20.97 -11.10 34.89
C ALA A 19 -20.60 -11.99 33.69
N THR A 20 -21.60 -12.47 32.96
CA THR A 20 -21.39 -12.96 31.60
C THR A 20 -21.02 -11.77 30.76
N GLY A 21 -19.74 -11.38 30.80
CA GLY A 21 -19.15 -10.49 29.81
C GLY A 21 -19.23 -11.19 28.48
N LYS A 22 -20.27 -10.91 27.69
CA LYS A 22 -20.30 -11.25 26.29
C LYS A 22 -19.32 -10.29 25.62
N THR A 23 -18.05 -10.71 25.54
CA THR A 23 -17.05 -10.04 24.71
C THR A 23 -17.64 -9.98 23.30
N ILE A 24 -18.10 -8.81 22.89
CA ILE A 24 -18.28 -8.50 21.48
C ILE A 24 -16.87 -8.64 20.93
N ARG A 25 -16.56 -9.77 20.30
CA ARG A 25 -15.40 -9.89 19.45
C ARG A 25 -15.62 -8.83 18.38
N GLY A 26 -14.93 -7.70 18.53
CA GLY A 26 -14.76 -6.76 17.44
C GLY A 26 -14.23 -7.59 16.29
N GLY A 27 -15.01 -7.69 15.21
CA GLY A 27 -14.49 -8.24 13.97
C GLY A 27 -13.32 -7.34 13.59
N GLU A 28 -12.12 -7.87 13.75
CA GLU A 28 -10.95 -7.34 13.09
C GLU A 28 -11.25 -7.45 11.60
N HIS A 29 -11.70 -6.33 11.02
CA HIS A 29 -11.53 -6.13 9.60
C HIS A 29 -10.02 -6.06 9.38
N HIS A 30 -9.45 -7.23 9.13
CA HIS A 30 -8.12 -7.38 8.59
C HIS A 30 -8.18 -6.66 7.23
N ARG A 31 -7.86 -5.36 7.24
CA ARG A 31 -7.46 -4.66 6.04
C ARG A 31 -6.17 -5.34 5.64
N GLU A 32 -6.30 -6.32 4.76
CA GLU A 32 -5.20 -6.79 3.94
C GLU A 32 -4.54 -5.52 3.39
N LEU A 33 -3.41 -5.14 4.00
CA LEU A 33 -2.51 -4.16 3.42
C LEU A 33 -2.13 -4.79 2.10
N GLN A 34 -2.77 -4.34 1.02
CA GLN A 34 -2.44 -4.74 -0.33
C GLN A 34 -0.99 -4.29 -0.54
N ARG A 35 -0.06 -5.18 -0.20
CA ARG A 35 1.35 -5.00 -0.49
C ARG A 35 1.42 -4.86 -1.99
N ASN A 36 1.86 -3.71 -2.49
CA ASN A 36 2.19 -3.54 -3.89
C ASN A 36 3.21 -4.64 -4.22
N ARG A 37 2.82 -5.62 -5.02
CA ARG A 37 3.58 -6.86 -5.23
C ARG A 37 3.82 -7.07 -6.71
N ILE A 38 5.08 -7.19 -7.11
CA ILE A 38 5.48 -7.59 -8.47
C ILE A 38 5.94 -9.05 -8.38
N ILE A 39 5.01 -10.02 -8.44
CA ILE A 39 5.35 -11.44 -8.24
C ILE A 39 5.94 -12.05 -9.51
N GLY A 40 7.24 -12.37 -9.52
CA GLY A 40 7.90 -13.03 -10.65
C GLY A 40 8.30 -12.06 -11.77
N GLY A 41 8.60 -10.81 -11.41
CA GLY A 41 9.24 -9.84 -12.30
C GLY A 41 10.73 -10.12 -12.51
N SER A 42 11.36 -9.32 -13.36
CA SER A 42 12.81 -9.20 -13.48
C SER A 42 13.21 -7.76 -13.16
N GLU A 43 14.48 -7.53 -12.85
CA GLU A 43 15.02 -6.17 -12.81
C GLU A 43 14.72 -5.45 -14.13
N ALA A 44 14.31 -4.19 -14.04
CA ALA A 44 14.13 -3.32 -15.19
C ALA A 44 15.52 -2.94 -15.75
N GLN A 45 15.58 -2.64 -17.04
CA GLN A 45 16.76 -1.98 -17.58
C GLN A 45 16.79 -0.54 -17.07
N GLU A 46 17.96 -0.07 -16.64
CA GLU A 46 18.20 1.32 -16.26
C GLU A 46 17.64 2.29 -17.32
N ASP A 47 17.02 3.38 -16.86
CA ASP A 47 16.34 4.42 -17.66
C ASP A 47 15.17 4.00 -18.55
N ARG A 48 14.92 2.69 -18.75
CA ARG A 48 13.85 2.22 -19.65
C ARG A 48 12.48 2.71 -19.23
N TYR A 49 12.23 2.76 -17.93
CA TYR A 49 10.97 3.23 -17.34
C TYR A 49 11.23 4.41 -16.40
N SER A 50 12.05 5.37 -16.84
CA SER A 50 12.36 6.59 -16.10
C SER A 50 11.13 7.41 -15.68
N PHE A 51 9.97 7.16 -16.31
CA PHE A 51 8.69 7.75 -15.93
C PHE A 51 8.10 7.15 -14.65
N ALA A 52 8.57 5.98 -14.20
CA ALA A 52 8.14 5.40 -12.94
C ALA A 52 8.68 6.25 -11.79
N VAL A 53 7.82 6.58 -10.83
CA VAL A 53 8.20 7.36 -9.66
C VAL A 53 7.79 6.62 -8.39
N SER A 54 8.55 6.86 -7.32
CA SER A 54 8.27 6.31 -6.00
C SER A 54 7.71 7.40 -5.10
N LEU A 55 6.52 7.18 -4.53
CA LEU A 55 6.01 8.00 -3.43
C LEU A 55 6.63 7.48 -2.14
N GLN A 56 7.31 8.36 -1.39
CA GLN A 56 8.01 7.99 -0.16
C GLN A 56 7.60 8.88 1.02
N ASP A 57 7.24 8.26 2.14
CA ASP A 57 7.04 8.94 3.41
C ASP A 57 8.28 8.76 4.32
N ARG A 58 8.13 9.03 5.63
CA ARG A 58 9.23 8.89 6.60
C ARG A 58 9.71 7.45 6.80
N ILE A 59 8.89 6.46 6.41
CA ILE A 59 9.15 5.03 6.56
C ILE A 59 9.78 4.49 5.27
N GLY A 60 9.40 5.04 4.12
CA GLY A 60 10.01 4.74 2.81
C GLY A 60 8.97 4.66 1.71
N HIS A 61 9.23 3.83 0.70
CA HIS A 61 8.29 3.58 -0.40
C HIS A 61 6.98 3.00 0.11
N PHE A 62 5.87 3.62 -0.29
CA PHE A 62 4.53 3.08 -0.02
C PHE A 62 3.67 2.97 -1.28
N CYS A 63 3.92 3.80 -2.29
CA CYS A 63 3.17 3.79 -3.55
C CYS A 63 4.05 4.09 -4.76
N GLY A 64 3.59 3.63 -5.92
CA GLY A 64 4.12 4.02 -7.22
C GLY A 64 3.36 5.18 -7.86
N GLY A 65 3.97 5.77 -8.88
CA GLY A 65 3.32 6.73 -9.76
C GLY A 65 3.95 6.71 -11.15
N THR A 66 3.39 7.50 -12.05
CA THR A 66 3.87 7.68 -13.42
C THR A 66 3.97 9.16 -13.76
N LEU A 67 5.15 9.62 -14.13
CA LEU A 67 5.39 10.97 -14.61
C LEU A 67 4.84 11.13 -16.03
N ILE A 68 3.84 12.00 -16.19
CA ILE A 68 3.12 12.23 -17.46
C ILE A 68 3.46 13.60 -18.09
N SER A 69 4.04 14.51 -17.31
CA SER A 69 4.59 15.79 -17.74
C SER A 69 5.75 16.18 -16.81
N PRO A 70 6.51 17.27 -17.07
CA PRO A 70 7.60 17.71 -16.20
C PRO A 70 7.21 17.92 -14.73
N ASP A 71 5.96 18.25 -14.44
CA ASP A 71 5.49 18.64 -13.11
C ASP A 71 4.22 17.89 -12.67
N THR A 72 3.82 16.84 -13.39
CA THR A 72 2.58 16.10 -13.11
C THR A 72 2.81 14.60 -13.10
N VAL A 73 2.36 13.98 -12.00
CA VAL A 73 2.38 12.53 -11.77
C VAL A 73 0.95 12.00 -11.72
N LEU A 74 0.70 10.89 -12.42
CA LEU A 74 -0.49 10.06 -12.26
C LEU A 74 -0.22 8.98 -11.21
N SER A 75 -1.11 8.84 -10.23
CA SER A 75 -1.03 7.80 -9.20
C SER A 75 -2.44 7.35 -8.79
N ALA A 76 -2.55 6.46 -7.80
CA ALA A 76 -3.81 6.02 -7.22
C ALA A 76 -4.34 7.04 -6.21
N ALA A 77 -5.66 7.24 -6.16
CA ALA A 77 -6.28 8.20 -5.24
C ALA A 77 -6.15 7.77 -3.77
N HIS A 78 -6.09 6.46 -3.51
CA HIS A 78 -5.89 5.93 -2.16
C HIS A 78 -4.47 6.20 -1.62
N CYS A 79 -3.49 6.48 -2.48
CA CYS A 79 -2.13 6.83 -2.09
C CYS A 79 -2.01 8.29 -1.58
N GLY A 80 -2.99 9.15 -1.89
CA GLY A 80 -2.91 10.57 -1.54
C GLY A 80 -3.28 10.87 -0.09
N GLY A 81 -2.69 11.93 0.46
CA GLY A 81 -2.86 12.38 1.83
C GLY A 81 -1.59 12.22 2.68
N GLY A 82 -1.47 13.04 3.73
CA GLY A 82 -0.27 13.07 4.58
C GLY A 82 0.86 13.89 3.97
N GLY A 83 2.09 13.64 4.43
CA GLY A 83 3.30 14.29 3.90
C GLY A 83 4.25 13.24 3.34
N TYR A 84 4.60 13.40 2.07
CA TYR A 84 5.48 12.49 1.33
C TYR A 84 6.18 13.25 0.19
N ASP A 85 7.26 12.67 -0.31
CA ASP A 85 8.02 13.16 -1.46
C ASP A 85 7.82 12.25 -2.67
N ILE A 86 7.98 12.80 -3.87
CA ILE A 86 8.04 12.05 -5.12
C ILE A 86 9.50 11.87 -5.50
N ILE A 87 9.96 10.64 -5.63
CA ILE A 87 11.32 10.32 -6.05
C ILE A 87 11.31 9.95 -7.54
N VAL A 88 12.05 10.71 -8.35
CA VAL A 88 12.15 10.54 -9.81
C VAL A 88 13.57 10.12 -10.20
N GLY A 89 13.71 9.25 -11.20
CA GLY A 89 15.01 8.85 -11.74
C GLY A 89 15.80 7.88 -10.85
N ARG A 90 15.11 7.18 -9.93
CA ARG A 90 15.74 6.18 -9.07
C ARG A 90 15.66 4.79 -9.70
N HIS A 91 16.78 4.08 -9.77
CA HIS A 91 16.83 2.68 -10.26
C HIS A 91 16.82 1.67 -9.11
N ASP A 92 17.57 1.92 -8.02
CA ASP A 92 17.58 1.09 -6.81
C ASP A 92 17.17 1.90 -5.58
N HIS A 93 16.37 1.30 -4.68
CA HIS A 93 16.07 1.89 -3.37
C HIS A 93 17.29 2.10 -2.47
N GLY A 94 18.35 1.29 -2.64
CA GLY A 94 19.61 1.42 -1.91
C GLY A 94 20.47 2.60 -2.34
N ASP A 95 20.19 3.15 -3.53
CA ASP A 95 20.97 4.24 -4.11
C ASP A 95 20.44 5.62 -3.67
N ARG A 96 21.34 6.60 -3.60
CA ARG A 96 21.01 8.00 -3.32
C ARG A 96 20.63 8.77 -4.58
N ASP A 97 20.52 8.08 -5.70
CA ASP A 97 20.23 8.67 -6.99
C ASP A 97 18.75 9.07 -7.10
N GLY A 98 18.49 9.95 -8.05
CA GLY A 98 17.18 10.56 -8.27
C GLY A 98 16.95 11.87 -7.52
N GLU A 99 15.88 12.55 -7.93
CA GLU A 99 15.48 13.85 -7.40
C GLU A 99 14.25 13.67 -6.50
N ALA A 100 14.30 14.27 -5.31
CA ALA A 100 13.16 14.32 -4.39
C ALA A 100 12.35 15.59 -4.65
N MET A 101 11.09 15.41 -5.04
CA MET A 101 10.18 16.49 -5.43
C MET A 101 9.07 16.64 -4.39
N GLY A 102 8.84 17.88 -3.97
CA GLY A 102 7.70 18.23 -3.12
C GLY A 102 6.36 18.16 -3.86
N VAL A 103 5.29 17.91 -3.09
CA VAL A 103 3.92 17.87 -3.60
C VAL A 103 3.25 19.22 -3.37
N LYS A 104 2.89 19.88 -4.48
CA LYS A 104 2.15 21.15 -4.47
C LYS A 104 0.66 20.94 -4.24
N LYS A 105 0.10 19.95 -4.92
CA LYS A 105 -1.35 19.70 -4.93
C LYS A 105 -1.66 18.28 -5.37
N GLU A 106 -2.61 17.66 -4.68
CA GLU A 106 -3.28 16.45 -5.13
C GLU A 106 -4.65 16.80 -5.73
N LEU A 107 -5.03 16.10 -6.79
CA LEU A 107 -6.35 16.15 -7.40
C LEU A 107 -6.84 14.72 -7.63
N LYS A 108 -7.55 14.19 -6.63
CA LYS A 108 -8.24 12.91 -6.73
C LYS A 108 -9.40 13.00 -7.71
N HIS A 109 -9.73 11.88 -8.36
CA HIS A 109 -10.96 11.81 -9.15
C HIS A 109 -12.16 12.25 -8.30
N PRO A 110 -13.07 13.11 -8.80
CA PRO A 110 -14.20 13.63 -8.02
C PRO A 110 -15.13 12.53 -7.50
N ASP A 111 -15.22 11.42 -8.23
CA ASP A 111 -16.04 10.26 -7.86
C ASP A 111 -15.22 9.09 -7.27
N TYR A 112 -14.04 9.36 -6.70
CA TYR A 112 -13.25 8.32 -6.01
C TYR A 112 -14.00 7.82 -4.77
N GLU A 113 -14.20 6.51 -4.67
CA GLU A 113 -14.91 5.86 -3.56
C GLU A 113 -14.00 4.97 -2.74
N SER A 114 -13.63 5.40 -1.52
CA SER A 114 -12.62 4.73 -0.69
C SER A 114 -12.99 3.31 -0.26
N ASP A 115 -14.28 3.00 -0.16
CA ASP A 115 -14.76 1.69 0.28
C ASP A 115 -14.70 0.63 -0.83
N THR A 116 -14.78 1.08 -2.09
CA THR A 116 -14.84 0.18 -3.26
C THR A 116 -13.61 0.28 -4.16
N THR A 117 -12.76 1.29 -3.95
CA THR A 117 -11.64 1.67 -4.84
C THR A 117 -12.09 2.00 -6.28
N ASN A 118 -13.36 2.34 -6.47
CA ASN A 118 -13.85 2.85 -7.74
C ASN A 118 -13.25 4.22 -8.02
N ASN A 119 -12.84 4.44 -9.27
CA ASN A 119 -12.16 5.65 -9.74
C ASN A 119 -10.89 6.00 -8.93
N ASP A 120 -10.12 4.97 -8.57
CA ASP A 120 -8.90 5.09 -7.78
C ASP A 120 -7.70 5.62 -8.60
N PHE A 121 -7.81 6.88 -9.01
CA PHE A 121 -6.72 7.61 -9.66
C PHE A 121 -6.72 9.09 -9.27
N MET A 122 -5.53 9.68 -9.28
CA MET A 122 -5.33 11.10 -8.99
C MET A 122 -4.18 11.68 -9.79
N LEU A 123 -4.22 13.00 -9.97
CA LEU A 123 -3.08 13.78 -10.41
C LEU A 123 -2.37 14.39 -9.20
N ILE A 124 -1.05 14.30 -9.18
CA ILE A 124 -0.19 14.98 -8.22
C ILE A 124 0.60 16.02 -9.00
N PHE A 125 0.47 17.29 -8.61
CA PHE A 125 1.26 18.39 -9.14
C PHE A 125 2.47 18.60 -8.24
N LEU A 126 3.65 18.62 -8.85
CA LEU A 126 4.92 18.86 -8.17
C LEU A 126 5.10 20.36 -7.89
N ASP A 127 5.89 20.70 -6.87
CA ASP A 127 6.22 22.11 -6.56
C ASP A 127 7.02 22.79 -7.67
N GLU A 128 7.90 22.01 -8.31
CA GLU A 128 8.76 22.42 -9.42
C GLU A 128 8.80 21.32 -10.50
N PRO A 129 9.09 21.66 -11.76
CA PRO A 129 9.35 20.66 -12.79
C PRO A 129 10.60 19.83 -12.48
N VAL A 130 10.56 18.54 -12.82
CA VAL A 130 11.71 17.62 -12.73
C VAL A 130 12.89 18.18 -13.52
N SER A 131 14.06 18.19 -12.89
CA SER A 131 15.31 18.70 -13.45
C SER A 131 16.29 17.61 -13.88
N VAL A 132 16.03 16.34 -13.50
CA VAL A 132 16.88 15.21 -13.86
C VAL A 132 16.95 15.00 -15.38
N ASP A 133 18.17 14.99 -15.91
CA ASP A 133 18.45 14.63 -17.30
C ASP A 133 18.03 13.18 -17.60
N ASN A 134 17.65 12.89 -18.84
CA ASN A 134 17.25 11.56 -19.32
C ASN A 134 15.93 10.99 -18.78
N VAL A 135 15.14 11.76 -18.03
CA VAL A 135 13.78 11.35 -17.66
C VAL A 135 12.82 11.53 -18.84
N ARG A 136 12.21 10.42 -19.26
CA ARG A 136 11.10 10.39 -20.22
C ARG A 136 9.76 10.45 -19.49
N PHE A 137 8.77 11.06 -20.13
CA PHE A 137 7.38 11.09 -19.68
C PHE A 137 6.56 9.98 -20.36
N ALA A 138 5.62 9.38 -19.63
CA ALA A 138 4.70 8.43 -20.21
C ALA A 138 3.67 9.15 -21.10
N SER A 139 3.41 8.59 -22.28
CA SER A 139 2.34 9.08 -23.16
C SER A 139 0.99 8.54 -22.69
N VAL A 140 0.05 9.44 -22.45
CA VAL A 140 -1.35 9.09 -22.18
C VAL A 140 -2.09 9.07 -23.51
N THR A 141 -2.79 7.96 -23.80
CA THR A 141 -3.53 7.78 -25.06
C THR A 141 -4.93 7.24 -24.79
N ASP A 142 -5.87 7.53 -25.69
CA ASP A 142 -7.24 7.01 -25.62
C ASP A 142 -7.36 5.56 -26.14
N ASN A 143 -6.23 4.92 -26.47
CA ASN A 143 -6.21 3.55 -26.95
C ASN A 143 -6.40 2.58 -25.79
N PHE A 144 -7.49 1.81 -25.84
CA PHE A 144 -7.73 0.75 -24.88
C PHE A 144 -6.94 -0.50 -25.27
N VAL A 145 -6.08 -0.95 -24.36
CA VAL A 145 -5.42 -2.26 -24.44
C VAL A 145 -6.48 -3.36 -24.47
N GLY A 146 -6.42 -4.27 -25.43
CA GLY A 146 -7.36 -5.37 -25.58
C GLY A 146 -7.32 -6.34 -24.40
N VAL A 147 -8.43 -7.05 -24.16
CA VAL A 147 -8.42 -8.17 -23.19
C VAL A 147 -7.41 -9.22 -23.68
N ASN A 148 -6.62 -9.77 -22.76
CA ASN A 148 -5.53 -10.73 -23.01
C ASN A 148 -4.30 -10.17 -23.74
N GLU A 149 -4.28 -8.88 -24.07
CA GLU A 149 -3.10 -8.23 -24.58
C GLU A 149 -2.04 -8.12 -23.48
N ALA A 150 -0.78 -8.26 -23.86
CA ALA A 150 0.32 -8.25 -22.93
C ALA A 150 0.73 -6.81 -22.62
N VAL A 151 0.86 -6.51 -21.33
CA VAL A 151 1.34 -5.22 -20.82
C VAL A 151 2.51 -5.47 -19.87
N THR A 152 3.32 -4.44 -19.65
CA THR A 152 4.38 -4.48 -18.65
C THR A 152 3.97 -3.59 -17.47
N VAL A 153 4.02 -4.15 -16.27
CA VAL A 153 3.87 -3.40 -15.01
C VAL A 153 5.26 -3.20 -14.43
N VAL A 154 5.51 -2.02 -13.86
CA VAL A 154 6.80 -1.64 -13.28
C VAL A 154 6.61 -1.07 -11.88
N GLY A 155 7.59 -1.27 -11.00
CA GLY A 155 7.56 -0.73 -9.64
C GLY A 155 8.60 -1.35 -8.70
N TRP A 156 8.51 -1.00 -7.43
CA TRP A 156 9.42 -1.41 -6.35
C TRP A 156 8.73 -2.28 -5.28
N GLY A 157 7.62 -2.92 -5.65
CA GLY A 157 6.86 -3.78 -4.76
C GLY A 157 7.62 -5.04 -4.34
N ASP A 158 7.38 -5.52 -3.13
CA ASP A 158 8.02 -6.73 -2.58
C ASP A 158 7.69 -7.97 -3.43
N MET A 159 8.63 -8.92 -3.53
CA MET A 159 8.54 -10.14 -4.34
C MET A 159 8.27 -11.41 -3.54
N ASP A 160 8.36 -11.37 -2.21
CA ASP A 160 8.27 -12.60 -1.42
C ASP A 160 6.82 -13.11 -1.32
N ILE A 161 6.65 -14.35 -1.80
CA ILE A 161 5.43 -15.15 -1.74
C ILE A 161 5.32 -15.98 -0.46
N ASP A 162 6.09 -15.71 0.59
CA ASP A 162 5.95 -16.46 1.84
C ASP A 162 5.96 -15.46 2.99
N LEU A 163 4.77 -15.13 3.51
CA LEU A 163 4.52 -14.68 4.89
C LEU A 163 3.01 -14.78 5.11
N ASP A 164 2.50 -16.01 5.08
CA ASP A 164 1.52 -16.46 6.04
C ASP A 164 2.00 -16.14 7.47
N GLU A 165 1.09 -15.65 8.30
CA GLU A 165 1.32 -14.90 9.54
C GLU A 165 1.98 -15.67 10.71
N GLU A 166 3.10 -16.37 10.55
CA GLU A 166 3.68 -17.06 11.71
C GLU A 166 5.20 -17.19 11.74
N GLU A 167 5.94 -16.12 11.43
CA GLU A 167 7.30 -15.98 11.98
C GLU A 167 7.70 -14.51 12.13
N LEU A 168 7.29 -13.91 13.24
CA LEU A 168 7.91 -12.68 13.73
C LEU A 168 9.19 -13.04 14.51
N ALA A 169 10.28 -12.43 14.08
CA ALA A 169 11.49 -12.14 14.85
C ALA A 169 12.38 -13.34 15.21
N ASP A 170 13.16 -13.80 14.24
CA ASP A 170 14.61 -13.87 14.47
C ASP A 170 15.32 -13.88 13.12
N GLU A 171 16.39 -13.08 13.05
CA GLU A 171 17.13 -12.73 11.84
C GLU A 171 16.45 -11.69 10.94
N LEU A 172 17.05 -10.51 10.91
CA LEU A 172 17.00 -9.61 9.76
C LEU A 172 18.05 -10.13 8.77
N PRO A 173 17.76 -11.05 7.83
CA PRO A 173 18.66 -11.22 6.71
C PRO A 173 18.53 -9.92 5.92
N GLY A 174 19.64 -9.20 5.75
CA GLY A 174 19.68 -7.95 4.99
C GLY A 174 18.89 -8.08 3.71
N GLY A 175 17.74 -7.41 3.67
CA GLY A 175 16.78 -7.47 2.57
C GLY A 175 17.49 -7.07 1.30
N ARG A 176 17.54 -7.99 0.34
CA ARG A 176 17.90 -7.72 -1.04
C ARG A 176 17.12 -6.48 -1.48
N GLY A 177 17.83 -5.48 -2.00
CA GLY A 177 17.29 -4.14 -2.27
C GLY A 177 15.97 -4.20 -3.03
N LEU A 178 15.07 -3.26 -2.72
CA LEU A 178 13.87 -3.02 -3.52
C LEU A 178 14.37 -2.43 -4.86
N HIS A 179 14.77 -3.28 -5.79
CA HIS A 179 15.21 -2.87 -7.13
C HIS A 179 13.99 -2.47 -7.98
N HIS A 180 14.17 -1.55 -8.94
CA HIS A 180 13.15 -1.25 -9.93
C HIS A 180 12.90 -2.50 -10.80
N GLN A 181 11.68 -3.03 -10.72
CA GLN A 181 11.31 -4.27 -11.39
C GLN A 181 10.30 -4.05 -12.50
N GLN A 182 10.27 -4.99 -13.44
CA GLN A 182 9.27 -5.10 -14.50
C GLN A 182 8.66 -6.50 -14.51
N GLN A 183 7.36 -6.60 -14.79
CA GLN A 183 6.68 -7.86 -15.01
C GLN A 183 5.74 -7.77 -16.21
N ARG A 184 5.83 -8.76 -17.11
CA ARG A 184 4.90 -8.88 -18.24
C ARG A 184 3.65 -9.62 -17.79
N VAL A 185 2.51 -8.93 -17.76
CA VAL A 185 1.20 -9.47 -17.41
C VAL A 185 0.25 -9.39 -18.59
N ARG A 186 -0.89 -10.06 -18.53
CA ARG A 186 -1.96 -9.93 -19.53
C ARG A 186 -3.13 -9.20 -18.92
N ARG A 187 -3.70 -8.24 -19.64
CA ARG A 187 -4.91 -7.55 -19.21
C ARG A 187 -6.03 -8.57 -19.00
N GLN A 188 -6.47 -8.73 -17.76
CA GLN A 188 -7.65 -9.51 -17.44
C GLN A 188 -8.92 -8.67 -17.65
N ARG A 189 -10.07 -9.31 -17.87
CA ARG A 189 -11.35 -8.58 -17.80
C ARG A 189 -11.55 -8.11 -16.36
N GLY A 190 -11.88 -6.83 -16.18
CA GLY A 190 -12.33 -6.33 -14.88
C GLY A 190 -13.56 -7.11 -14.44
N ARG A 191 -13.57 -7.58 -13.18
CA ARG A 191 -14.81 -8.08 -12.57
C ARG A 191 -15.68 -6.85 -12.28
N HIS A 192 -16.88 -6.84 -12.84
CA HIS A 192 -17.92 -5.86 -12.54
C HIS A 192 -18.59 -6.19 -11.21
#